data_AF-A0A1I5ARX9-F1
#
_entry.id   AF-A0A1I5ARX9-F1
#
_cell.length_a   1.000
_cell.length_b   1.000
_cell.length_c   1.000
_cell.angle_alpha   90.00
_cell.angle_beta   90.00
_cell.angle_gamma   90.00
#
_symmetry.space_group_name_H-M   'P 1'
#
loop_
_entity.id
_entity.type
_entity.pdbx_description
1 polymer ?
#
loop_
_entity_poly.entity_id
_entity_poly.type
_entity_poly.pdbx_seq_one_letter_code
_entity_poly.pdbx_strand_id
1 'polypeptide(L)'
;MKKFTHKFAAPLVLMMCLLVGCNNDDDSLQLIDEEEFLTAKIDGIDLFVQGEEGKISCEKYVTHTGSIDVLLRVGAASGESIEFRLSNYIGNNSYSLGSSNFPGSWIKYRQGEGEWLNIKGNSQNLIEILEDDGNYLTGRFSFQGHNGIDLSRKFISDGNFKVKFDL
;
A
#
# COMPACT_ATOMS: atom_id res chain seq x y z
N MET A 1 -80.03 7.12 24.36
CA MET A 1 -79.08 8.18 24.79
C MET A 1 -77.66 7.66 24.66
N LYS A 2 -76.75 8.50 24.12
CA LYS A 2 -75.28 8.60 24.31
C LYS A 2 -74.68 7.68 25.41
N LYS A 3 -73.47 7.08 25.37
CA LYS A 3 -72.22 7.31 24.61
C LYS A 3 -71.14 6.24 24.99
N PHE A 4 -70.26 5.90 24.02
CA PHE A 4 -68.78 5.81 24.03
C PHE A 4 -67.92 4.97 25.03
N THR A 5 -67.20 3.99 24.43
CA THR A 5 -65.73 3.65 24.45
C THR A 5 -64.95 3.33 25.74
N HIS A 6 -64.18 2.23 25.73
CA HIS A 6 -62.70 2.27 25.61
C HIS A 6 -62.04 0.89 25.32
N LYS A 7 -60.87 0.99 24.67
CA LYS A 7 -59.96 0.02 24.05
C LYS A 7 -59.19 -0.88 25.04
N PHE A 8 -58.79 -2.11 24.63
CA PHE A 8 -57.54 -2.83 25.01
C PHE A 8 -57.46 -4.08 24.08
N ALA A 9 -56.66 -4.11 23.01
CA ALA A 9 -55.21 -4.36 22.87
C ALA A 9 -54.79 -5.86 22.85
N ALA A 10 -54.58 -6.38 21.62
CA ALA A 10 -53.58 -7.37 21.14
C ALA A 10 -53.49 -8.78 21.81
N PRO A 11 -52.89 -9.83 21.18
CA PRO A 11 -52.09 -9.83 19.95
C PRO A 11 -52.44 -10.92 18.91
N LEU A 12 -52.18 -10.61 17.64
CA LEU A 12 -52.02 -11.54 16.53
C LEU A 12 -50.59 -11.35 16.01
N VAL A 13 -50.02 -12.37 15.37
CA VAL A 13 -48.76 -12.38 14.60
C VAL A 13 -47.62 -13.09 15.34
N LEU A 14 -47.73 -14.42 15.35
CA LEU A 14 -46.58 -15.31 15.28
C LEU A 14 -46.66 -15.99 13.91
N MET A 15 -45.50 -16.22 13.29
CA MET A 15 -45.26 -17.12 12.15
C MET A 15 -45.16 -16.47 10.76
N MET A 16 -43.99 -15.89 10.46
CA MET A 16 -43.40 -15.86 9.12
C MET A 16 -41.93 -15.42 9.19
N CYS A 17 -41.02 -16.35 9.57
CA CYS A 17 -39.57 -16.14 9.44
C CYS A 17 -38.88 -17.47 9.11
N LEU A 18 -39.08 -18.02 7.90
CA LEU A 18 -38.25 -19.11 7.39
C LEU A 18 -38.14 -19.06 5.87
N LEU A 19 -37.54 -18.00 5.32
CA LEU A 19 -36.94 -18.01 3.99
C LEU A 19 -35.78 -17.01 3.97
N VAL A 20 -34.66 -17.39 4.59
CA VAL A 20 -33.38 -16.72 4.35
C VAL A 20 -32.69 -17.53 3.26
N GLY A 21 -32.68 -17.00 2.05
CA GLY A 21 -31.91 -17.56 0.94
C GLY A 21 -30.43 -17.33 1.19
N CYS A 22 -29.64 -18.39 1.18
CA CYS A 22 -28.21 -18.29 0.93
C CYS A 22 -28.02 -18.17 -0.58
N ASN A 23 -27.76 -16.94 -1.06
CA ASN A 23 -27.08 -16.78 -2.35
C ASN A 23 -25.60 -16.60 -2.03
N ASN A 24 -24.83 -17.68 -2.12
CA ASN A 24 -23.38 -17.62 -2.09
C ASN A 24 -22.89 -17.25 -3.49
N ASP A 25 -22.98 -15.97 -3.83
CA ASP A 25 -22.14 -15.39 -4.88
C ASP A 25 -21.14 -14.50 -4.15
N ASP A 26 -20.10 -15.14 -3.62
CA ASP A 26 -18.92 -14.45 -3.07
C ASP A 26 -17.99 -14.09 -4.24
N ASP A 27 -18.53 -13.34 -5.20
CA ASP A 27 -17.72 -12.51 -6.08
C ASP A 27 -17.35 -11.29 -5.26
N SER A 28 -16.28 -11.44 -4.47
CA SER A 28 -15.58 -10.31 -3.88
C SER A 28 -15.06 -9.45 -5.02
N LEU A 29 -15.90 -8.54 -5.50
CA LEU A 29 -15.47 -7.33 -6.18
C LEU A 29 -14.41 -6.72 -5.26
N GLN A 30 -13.14 -6.93 -5.61
CA GLN A 30 -12.06 -6.06 -5.16
C GLN A 30 -12.48 -4.68 -5.62
N LEU A 31 -13.18 -3.96 -4.73
CA LEU A 31 -13.34 -2.53 -4.84
C LEU A 31 -11.93 -2.01 -5.05
N ILE A 32 -11.67 -1.55 -6.26
CA ILE A 32 -10.48 -0.79 -6.59
C ILE A 32 -10.44 0.31 -5.53
N ASP A 33 -9.56 0.18 -4.54
CA ASP A 33 -9.41 1.13 -3.46
C ASP A 33 -8.72 2.33 -4.13
N GLU A 34 -9.51 3.24 -4.72
CA GLU A 34 -9.05 4.47 -5.38
C GLU A 34 -8.23 5.36 -4.43
N GLU A 35 -8.13 4.97 -3.17
CA GLU A 35 -7.27 5.58 -2.16
C GLU A 35 -5.79 5.17 -2.22
N GLU A 36 -5.45 4.10 -2.94
CA GLU A 36 -4.07 3.61 -3.03
C GLU A 36 -3.41 4.00 -4.35
N PHE A 37 -2.26 4.66 -4.26
CA PHE A 37 -1.51 5.05 -5.45
C PHE A 37 0.00 5.11 -5.21
N LEU A 38 0.74 5.03 -6.30
CA LEU A 38 2.13 5.43 -6.39
C LEU A 38 2.35 6.25 -7.67
N THR A 39 3.07 7.36 -7.54
CA THR A 39 3.55 8.16 -8.66
C THR A 39 5.06 8.30 -8.59
N ALA A 40 5.76 8.36 -9.72
CA ALA A 40 7.18 8.70 -9.78
C ALA A 40 7.57 9.19 -11.17
N LYS A 41 8.77 9.75 -11.30
CA LYS A 41 9.42 10.00 -12.60
C LYS A 41 10.63 9.11 -12.77
N ILE A 42 10.63 8.28 -13.81
CA ILE A 42 11.74 7.41 -14.19
C ILE A 42 12.49 8.05 -15.36
N ASP A 43 13.68 8.59 -15.11
CA ASP A 43 14.43 9.42 -16.06
C ASP A 43 13.58 10.59 -16.64
N GLY A 44 12.67 11.12 -15.83
CA GLY A 44 11.74 12.19 -16.23
C GLY A 44 10.45 11.71 -16.91
N ILE A 45 10.26 10.41 -17.14
CA ILE A 45 9.02 9.82 -17.65
C ILE A 45 8.09 9.49 -16.48
N ASP A 46 6.84 9.93 -16.54
CA ASP A 46 5.87 9.68 -15.48
C ASP A 46 5.47 8.20 -15.41
N LEU A 47 5.52 7.65 -14.19
CA LEU A 47 4.95 6.38 -13.79
C LEU A 47 3.80 6.66 -12.83
N PHE A 48 2.64 6.08 -13.11
CA PHE A 48 1.45 6.16 -12.28
C PHE A 48 0.85 4.77 -12.09
N VAL A 49 0.58 4.39 -10.85
CA VAL A 49 -0.05 3.11 -10.50
C VAL A 49 -1.17 3.37 -9.50
N GLN A 50 -2.38 3.01 -9.87
CA GLN A 50 -3.60 3.06 -9.04
C GLN A 50 -4.64 2.11 -9.66
N GLY A 51 -5.38 1.38 -8.83
CA GLY A 51 -6.47 0.52 -9.29
C GLY A 51 -6.07 -0.46 -10.39
N GLU A 52 -6.76 -0.41 -11.54
CA GLU A 52 -6.52 -1.34 -12.67
C GLU A 52 -5.15 -1.16 -13.34
N GLU A 53 -4.45 -0.03 -13.10
CA GLU A 53 -3.13 0.25 -13.67
C GLU A 53 -2.01 -0.60 -13.03
N GLY A 54 -2.31 -1.37 -11.98
CA GLY A 54 -1.32 -2.26 -11.39
C GLY A 54 -1.75 -2.93 -10.09
N LYS A 55 -0.77 -3.32 -9.29
CA LYS A 55 -0.94 -3.93 -7.96
C LYS A 55 -0.05 -3.21 -6.96
N ILE A 56 -0.64 -2.91 -5.81
CA ILE A 56 0.02 -2.31 -4.65
C ILE A 56 -0.17 -3.29 -3.49
N SER A 57 0.91 -3.51 -2.72
CA SER A 57 0.90 -4.35 -1.52
C SER A 57 1.90 -3.78 -0.53
N CYS A 58 1.48 -3.56 0.71
CA CYS A 58 2.32 -3.02 1.76
C CYS A 58 2.21 -3.87 3.03
N GLU A 59 3.29 -4.53 3.41
CA GLU A 59 3.33 -5.36 4.61
C GLU A 59 4.09 -4.65 5.73
N LYS A 60 3.55 -4.70 6.95
CA LYS A 60 4.25 -4.31 8.19
C LYS A 60 4.36 -5.51 9.11
N TYR A 61 5.58 -5.96 9.40
CA TYR A 61 5.80 -7.20 10.17
C TYR A 61 6.91 -7.08 11.20
N VAL A 62 6.79 -7.90 12.26
CA VAL A 62 7.79 -7.98 13.33
C VAL A 62 8.87 -9.00 12.95
N THR A 63 10.13 -8.59 13.03
CA THR A 63 11.28 -9.44 12.75
C THR A 63 11.60 -10.36 13.93
N HIS A 64 12.46 -11.35 13.71
CA HIS A 64 12.95 -12.24 14.78
C HIS A 64 13.72 -11.50 15.89
N THR A 65 14.21 -10.29 15.63
CA THR A 65 14.88 -9.44 16.62
C THR A 65 13.91 -8.51 17.36
N GLY A 66 12.61 -8.58 17.07
CA GLY A 66 11.58 -7.74 17.68
C GLY A 66 11.48 -6.33 17.09
N SER A 67 12.24 -6.02 16.03
CA SER A 67 12.08 -4.77 15.29
C SER A 67 10.92 -4.88 14.29
N ILE A 68 10.42 -3.75 13.82
CA ILE A 68 9.39 -3.70 12.77
C ILE A 68 10.08 -3.43 11.44
N ASP A 69 9.67 -4.15 10.40
CA ASP A 69 10.04 -3.87 9.02
C ASP A 69 8.78 -3.55 8.21
N VAL A 70 8.94 -2.66 7.22
CA VAL A 70 7.91 -2.34 6.23
C VAL A 70 8.41 -2.73 4.84
N LEU A 71 7.56 -3.36 4.04
CA LEU A 71 7.86 -3.78 2.68
C LEU A 71 6.75 -3.32 1.75
N LEU A 72 7.07 -2.38 0.86
CA LEU A 72 6.17 -1.92 -0.19
C LEU A 72 6.54 -2.60 -1.51
N ARG A 73 5.55 -3.15 -2.21
CA ARG A 73 5.63 -3.65 -3.58
C ARG A 73 4.58 -2.98 -4.44
N VAL A 74 5.03 -2.36 -5.52
CA VAL A 74 4.16 -1.76 -6.54
C VAL A 74 4.58 -2.27 -7.91
N GLY A 75 3.64 -2.87 -8.64
CA GLY A 75 3.85 -3.31 -10.02
C GLY A 75 2.80 -2.69 -10.94
N ALA A 76 3.24 -2.05 -12.01
CA ALA A 76 2.39 -1.49 -13.06
C ALA A 76 2.00 -2.56 -14.09
N ALA A 77 0.86 -2.38 -14.76
CA ALA A 77 0.41 -3.21 -15.87
C ALA A 77 1.40 -3.20 -17.06
N SER A 78 2.22 -2.15 -17.18
CA SER A 78 3.33 -2.05 -18.15
C SER A 78 4.47 -3.05 -17.91
N GLY A 79 4.49 -3.71 -16.74
CA GLY A 79 5.59 -4.58 -16.30
C GLY A 79 6.68 -3.84 -15.52
N GLU A 80 6.55 -2.53 -15.34
CA GLU A 80 7.42 -1.75 -14.46
C GLU A 80 7.08 -2.02 -13.00
N SER A 81 8.06 -1.97 -12.09
CA SER A 81 7.78 -2.10 -10.66
C SER A 81 8.74 -1.29 -9.80
N ILE A 82 8.23 -0.85 -8.64
CA ILE A 82 9.00 -0.23 -7.56
C ILE A 82 8.77 -1.05 -6.31
N GLU A 83 9.86 -1.39 -5.63
CA GLU A 83 9.81 -2.17 -4.40
C GLU A 83 10.82 -1.58 -3.41
N PHE A 84 10.42 -1.42 -2.15
CA PHE A 84 11.35 -1.02 -1.10
C PHE A 84 11.08 -1.74 0.21
N ARG A 85 12.15 -1.86 1.00
CA ARG A 85 12.12 -2.31 2.38
C ARG A 85 12.65 -1.20 3.29
N LEU A 86 11.92 -0.93 4.36
CA LEU A 86 12.39 -0.14 5.49
C LEU A 86 12.64 -1.07 6.67
N SER A 87 13.90 -1.34 6.97
CA SER A 87 14.28 -2.10 8.15
C SER A 87 14.38 -1.23 9.39
N ASN A 88 14.00 -1.79 10.54
CA ASN A 88 13.92 -1.06 11.81
C ASN A 88 13.05 0.20 11.66
N TYR A 89 11.87 0.01 11.09
CA TYR A 89 10.86 1.04 10.92
C TYR A 89 10.45 1.63 12.27
N ILE A 90 10.45 2.97 12.35
CA ILE A 90 10.16 3.74 13.57
C ILE A 90 9.04 4.77 13.36
N GLY A 91 8.23 4.62 12.31
CA GLY A 91 7.17 5.57 11.96
C GLY A 91 7.64 6.69 11.03
N ASN A 92 7.00 7.86 11.17
CA ASN A 92 7.26 9.05 10.36
C ASN A 92 8.70 9.53 10.54
N ASN A 93 9.50 9.34 9.49
CA ASN A 93 10.92 9.69 9.50
C ASN A 93 11.48 9.71 8.08
N SER A 94 12.64 10.33 7.93
CA SER A 94 13.47 10.25 6.73
C SER A 94 14.46 9.09 6.83
N TYR A 95 14.25 8.08 5.99
CA TYR A 95 15.08 6.89 5.88
C TYR A 95 16.10 7.09 4.76
N SER A 96 17.32 7.50 5.14
CA SER A 96 18.44 7.56 4.20
C SER A 96 19.00 6.15 3.96
N LEU A 97 18.88 5.69 2.71
CA LEU A 97 19.15 4.31 2.36
C LEU A 97 20.65 4.02 2.27
N GLY A 98 21.06 2.91 2.91
CA GLY A 98 22.46 2.55 3.05
C GLY A 98 23.23 3.37 4.10
N SER A 99 22.53 4.12 4.95
CA SER A 99 23.10 4.67 6.18
C SER A 99 23.26 3.57 7.25
N SER A 100 24.14 3.80 8.23
CA SER A 100 24.31 2.89 9.38
C SER A 100 23.07 2.76 10.26
N ASN A 101 22.17 3.75 10.20
CA ASN A 101 20.94 3.76 10.99
C ASN A 101 19.89 2.78 10.42
N PHE A 102 19.93 2.52 9.11
CA PHE A 102 18.97 1.68 8.40
C PHE A 102 19.68 0.66 7.50
N PRO A 103 20.50 -0.25 8.07
CA PRO A 103 21.44 -1.09 7.31
C PRO A 103 20.76 -2.13 6.42
N GLY A 104 19.50 -2.47 6.71
CA GLY A 104 18.67 -3.41 5.94
C GLY A 104 17.73 -2.76 4.92
N SER A 105 17.64 -1.44 4.90
CA SER A 105 16.71 -0.72 4.02
C SER A 105 17.26 -0.57 2.60
N TRP A 106 16.39 -0.73 1.61
CA TRP A 106 16.73 -0.62 0.19
C TRP A 106 15.50 -0.26 -0.63
N ILE A 107 15.72 0.23 -1.85
CA ILE A 107 14.70 0.48 -2.87
C ILE A 107 15.24 0.06 -4.23
N LYS A 108 14.37 -0.48 -5.08
CA LYS A 108 14.70 -0.87 -6.45
C LYS A 108 13.57 -0.54 -7.40
N TYR A 109 13.95 -0.35 -8.65
CA TYR A 109 13.07 -0.25 -9.81
C TYR A 109 13.36 -1.41 -10.75
N ARG A 110 12.33 -1.98 -11.37
CA ARG A 110 12.48 -3.01 -12.41
C ARG A 110 11.68 -2.65 -13.65
N GLN A 111 12.23 -3.04 -14.81
CA GLN A 111 11.58 -2.93 -16.11
C GLN A 111 12.14 -4.02 -17.03
N GLY A 112 11.27 -4.93 -17.49
CA GLY A 112 11.70 -6.13 -18.19
C GLY A 112 12.67 -6.97 -17.34
N GLU A 113 13.80 -7.37 -17.91
CA GLU A 113 14.88 -8.11 -17.22
C GLU A 113 15.82 -7.19 -16.42
N GLY A 114 15.62 -5.87 -16.47
CA GLY A 114 16.46 -4.90 -15.78
C GLY A 114 16.04 -4.69 -14.34
N GLU A 115 17.02 -4.65 -13.43
CA GLU A 115 16.84 -4.28 -12.02
C GLU A 115 17.84 -3.18 -11.66
N TRP A 116 17.33 -2.07 -11.13
CA TRP A 116 18.12 -0.92 -10.67
C TRP A 116 17.93 -0.74 -9.17
N LEU A 117 18.93 -1.15 -8.40
CA LEU A 117 18.94 -1.07 -6.94
C LEU A 117 19.63 0.22 -6.47
N ASN A 118 19.20 0.78 -5.35
CA ASN A 118 19.85 1.93 -4.75
C ASN A 118 21.32 1.64 -4.38
N ILE A 119 22.20 2.61 -4.62
CA ILE A 119 23.59 2.55 -4.19
C ILE A 119 23.68 2.87 -2.69
N LYS A 120 24.28 1.98 -1.89
CA LYS A 120 24.49 2.23 -0.46
C LYS A 120 25.39 3.45 -0.24
N GLY A 121 25.02 4.29 0.73
CA GLY A 121 25.82 5.47 1.10
C GLY A 121 25.65 6.69 0.19
N ASN A 122 24.79 6.63 -0.82
CA ASN A 122 24.40 7.82 -1.58
C ASN A 122 23.28 8.57 -0.82
N SER A 123 23.56 9.81 -0.41
CA SER A 123 22.64 10.66 0.35
C SER A 123 21.37 11.05 -0.41
N GLN A 124 21.33 10.87 -1.74
CA GLN A 124 20.16 11.15 -2.56
C GLN A 124 19.12 10.01 -2.53
N ASN A 125 19.46 8.87 -1.94
CA ASN A 125 18.55 7.74 -1.78
C ASN A 125 17.74 7.92 -0.50
N LEU A 126 16.49 8.36 -0.65
CA LEU A 126 15.61 8.73 0.43
C LEU A 126 14.26 8.06 0.25
N ILE A 127 13.75 7.52 1.36
CA ILE A 127 12.32 7.27 1.56
C ILE A 127 11.93 8.07 2.78
N GLU A 128 10.94 8.94 2.65
CA GLU A 128 10.41 9.72 3.76
C GLU A 128 8.96 9.33 3.99
N ILE A 129 8.69 8.94 5.23
CA ILE A 129 7.36 8.57 5.69
C ILE A 129 6.74 9.82 6.30
N LEU A 130 5.65 10.27 5.70
CA LEU A 130 4.94 11.48 6.10
C LEU A 130 3.87 11.17 7.14
N GLU A 131 3.17 10.03 6.98
CA GLU A 131 2.11 9.58 7.88
C GLU A 131 2.03 8.03 7.93
N ASP A 132 1.84 7.48 9.12
CA ASP A 132 1.37 6.11 9.40
C ASP A 132 0.24 6.23 10.43
N ASP A 133 -1.00 6.01 10.01
CA ASP A 133 -2.18 6.06 10.89
C ASP A 133 -2.60 4.67 11.41
N GLY A 134 -1.81 3.64 11.12
CA GLY A 134 -2.11 2.24 11.41
C GLY A 134 -2.84 1.49 10.29
N ASN A 135 -3.51 2.19 9.38
CA ASN A 135 -4.20 1.62 8.21
C ASN A 135 -3.51 1.99 6.90
N TYR A 136 -3.12 3.25 6.76
CA TYR A 136 -2.46 3.82 5.60
C TYR A 136 -1.06 4.31 5.94
N LEU A 137 -0.18 4.18 4.95
CA LEU A 137 1.16 4.72 4.94
C LEU A 137 1.27 5.72 3.78
N THR A 138 1.63 6.96 4.09
CA THR A 138 1.94 7.97 3.08
C THR A 138 3.41 8.35 3.11
N GLY A 139 3.96 8.63 1.95
CA GLY A 139 5.35 9.02 1.87
C GLY A 139 5.77 9.50 0.51
N ARG A 140 7.05 9.87 0.45
CA ARG A 140 7.74 10.26 -0.76
C ARG A 140 9.08 9.56 -0.85
N PHE A 141 9.60 9.43 -2.06
CA PHE A 141 10.90 8.81 -2.27
C PHE A 141 11.61 9.39 -3.50
N SER A 142 12.92 9.26 -3.47
CA SER A 142 13.80 9.52 -4.61
C SER A 142 15.03 8.65 -4.48
N PHE A 143 15.53 8.12 -5.60
CA PHE A 143 16.79 7.39 -5.58
C PHE A 143 17.43 7.35 -6.97
N GLN A 144 18.74 7.12 -6.95
CA GLN A 144 19.47 6.73 -8.16
C GLN A 144 19.70 5.22 -8.13
N GLY A 145 19.04 4.52 -9.04
CA GLY A 145 19.17 3.09 -9.21
C GLY A 145 20.36 2.72 -10.10
N HIS A 146 21.02 1.61 -9.78
CA HIS A 146 22.13 1.06 -10.55
C HIS A 146 21.87 -0.39 -10.90
N ASN A 147 22.06 -0.74 -12.16
CA ASN A 147 21.97 -2.11 -12.64
C ASN A 147 23.35 -2.78 -12.55
N GLY A 148 23.42 -3.89 -11.81
CA GLY A 148 24.69 -4.59 -11.56
C GLY A 148 25.22 -5.39 -12.75
N ILE A 149 24.43 -5.57 -13.82
CA ILE A 149 24.78 -6.37 -15.00
C ILE A 149 25.38 -5.48 -16.09
N ASP A 150 24.69 -4.42 -16.47
CA ASP A 150 25.07 -3.53 -17.58
C ASP A 150 25.64 -2.18 -17.14
N LEU A 151 25.71 -1.95 -15.82
CA LEU A 151 26.19 -0.72 -15.17
C LEU A 151 25.36 0.53 -15.48
N SER A 152 24.21 0.39 -16.14
CA SER A 152 23.30 1.49 -16.42
C SER A 152 22.72 2.09 -15.13
N ARG A 153 22.17 3.29 -15.26
CA ARG A 153 21.60 4.05 -14.16
C ARG A 153 20.20 4.51 -14.51
N LYS A 154 19.34 4.58 -13.50
CA LYS A 154 18.02 5.18 -13.57
C LYS A 154 17.89 6.25 -12.49
N PHE A 155 17.33 7.39 -12.85
CA PHE A 155 17.00 8.45 -11.91
C PHE A 155 15.52 8.40 -11.59
N ILE A 156 15.18 8.09 -10.34
CA ILE A 156 13.81 8.04 -9.87
C ILE A 156 13.58 9.24 -8.95
N SER A 157 12.70 10.14 -9.35
CA SER A 157 12.39 11.39 -8.65
C SER A 157 10.89 11.58 -8.50
N ASP A 158 10.51 12.59 -7.71
CA ASP A 158 9.09 12.96 -7.48
C ASP A 158 8.21 11.77 -7.06
N GLY A 159 8.81 10.79 -6.39
CA GLY A 159 8.12 9.60 -5.91
C GLY A 159 7.16 9.97 -4.79
N ASN A 160 5.89 9.63 -4.92
CA ASN A 160 4.86 9.81 -3.88
C ASN A 160 3.99 8.57 -3.80
N PHE A 161 3.53 8.22 -2.61
CA PHE A 161 2.63 7.09 -2.42
C PHE A 161 1.66 7.33 -1.26
N LYS A 162 0.47 6.73 -1.39
CA LYS A 162 -0.46 6.43 -0.30
C LYS A 162 -0.86 4.98 -0.49
N VAL A 163 -0.62 4.15 0.51
CA VAL A 163 -0.84 2.69 0.42
C VAL A 163 -1.49 2.21 1.71
N LYS A 164 -2.29 1.15 1.61
CA LYS A 164 -2.91 0.50 2.75
C LYS A 164 -2.04 -0.66 3.21
N PHE A 165 -2.01 -0.93 4.50
CA PHE A 165 -1.35 -2.14 5.00
C PHE A 165 -2.20 -3.37 4.67
N ASP A 166 -1.52 -4.39 4.14
CA ASP A 166 -2.05 -5.74 4.02
C ASP A 166 -2.22 -6.31 5.44
N LEU A 167 -3.46 -6.63 5.81
CA LEU A 167 -3.82 -7.19 7.12
C LEU A 167 -3.57 -8.69 7.22
#